data_AF-A0A363NWV8-F1
#
_entry.id   AF-A0A363NWV8-F1
#
_cell.length_a   1.000
_cell.length_b   1.000
_cell.length_c   1.000
_cell.angle_alpha   90.00
_cell.angle_beta   90.00
_cell.angle_gamma   90.00
#
_symmetry.space_group_name_H-M   'P 1'
#
loop_
_entity.id
_entity.type
_entity.pdbx_description
1 polymer ?
#
loop_
_entity_poly.entity_id
_entity_poly.type
_entity_poly.pdbx_seq_one_letter_code
_entity_poly.pdbx_strand_id
1 'polypeptide(L)'
;MKKVFTLILAVGTILQSCRYKTQDQGREKRASKLIKATIQSDSVKRGTTSAASFIGKTTDQSEVSKMHTCLGAMLATGVSKDKYALSQYSTSVDHCQRGQSKFVIERFLRHEPNGKSVFLIVDELDVVADYPRICYRKFQLAIENNTQGDYLVEFYDTNAEIITQVNKIWRIDLEKEKFVEIAKPKNLTLMNPDYVESDEDSTFTSSP
;
A
#
# COMPACT_ATOMS: atom_id res chain seq x y z
N MET A 1 37.33 -12.34 -10.88
CA MET A 1 36.44 -13.15 -10.01
C MET A 1 35.31 -12.24 -9.51
N LYS A 2 34.08 -12.45 -9.99
CA LYS A 2 32.89 -11.66 -9.59
C LYS A 2 32.37 -12.20 -8.26
N LYS A 3 32.34 -11.38 -7.20
CA LYS A 3 31.61 -11.71 -5.97
C LYS A 3 30.26 -11.02 -6.03
N VAL A 4 29.22 -11.81 -6.20
CA VAL A 4 27.83 -11.40 -6.01
C VAL A 4 27.58 -11.50 -4.51
N PHE A 5 27.25 -10.39 -3.87
CA PHE A 5 26.79 -10.37 -2.49
C PHE A 5 25.30 -10.09 -2.49
N THR A 6 24.53 -11.13 -2.17
CA THR A 6 23.11 -11.04 -1.83
C THR A 6 23.04 -10.77 -0.33
N LEU A 7 22.43 -9.65 0.08
CA LEU A 7 22.16 -9.37 1.49
C LEU A 7 20.66 -9.08 1.64
N ILE A 8 19.94 -10.01 2.26
CA ILE A 8 18.53 -9.88 2.63
C ILE A 8 18.52 -9.74 4.15
N LEU A 9 17.99 -8.63 4.65
CA LEU A 9 17.55 -8.52 6.04
C LEU A 9 16.36 -7.55 6.09
N ALA A 10 15.16 -8.11 6.17
CA ALA A 10 13.94 -7.36 6.49
C ALA A 10 13.46 -7.82 7.87
N VAL A 11 13.61 -6.96 8.87
CA VAL A 11 13.06 -7.17 10.21
C VAL A 11 11.60 -6.73 10.18
N GLY A 12 10.72 -7.59 10.74
CA GLY A 12 9.28 -7.59 10.56
C GLY A 12 8.56 -6.29 10.93
N THR A 13 7.43 -6.07 10.25
CA THR A 13 6.42 -5.09 10.65
C THR A 13 5.08 -5.78 10.89
N ILE A 14 4.30 -5.16 11.77
CA ILE A 14 3.08 -5.64 12.41
C ILE A 14 2.02 -6.05 11.38
N LEU A 15 1.54 -7.29 11.51
CA LEU A 15 0.43 -7.87 10.76
C LEU A 15 -0.89 -7.14 11.08
N GLN A 16 -1.47 -6.49 10.08
CA GLN A 16 -2.92 -6.47 9.91
C GLN A 16 -3.23 -7.03 8.53
N SER A 17 -3.63 -8.30 8.53
CA SER A 17 -4.01 -9.08 7.36
C SER A 17 -5.21 -8.44 6.65
N CYS A 18 -5.06 -8.13 5.37
CA CYS A 18 -6.18 -7.79 4.48
C CYS A 18 -6.95 -9.05 4.05
N ARG A 19 -7.64 -9.74 4.98
CA ARG A 19 -8.57 -10.83 4.59
C ARG A 19 -10.00 -10.51 4.98
N TYR A 20 -10.75 -9.96 4.02
CA TYR A 20 -12.21 -10.08 4.00
C TYR A 20 -12.57 -11.33 3.17
N LYS A 21 -13.16 -12.34 3.82
CA LYS A 21 -13.69 -13.53 3.13
C LYS A 21 -14.90 -13.12 2.29
N THR A 22 -14.80 -13.24 0.96
CA THR A 22 -15.99 -13.17 0.10
C THR A 22 -16.80 -14.45 0.33
N GLN A 23 -18.03 -14.30 0.83
CA GLN A 23 -18.94 -15.43 1.06
C GLN A 23 -19.55 -15.83 -0.29
N ASP A 24 -19.27 -17.07 -0.68
CA ASP A 24 -19.72 -17.73 -1.91
C ASP A 24 -21.24 -17.94 -1.88
N GLN A 25 -21.95 -17.49 -2.92
CA GLN A 25 -23.30 -17.93 -3.24
C GLN A 25 -23.40 -18.28 -4.72
N GLY A 26 -23.57 -19.59 -4.98
CA GLY A 26 -24.62 -20.07 -5.87
C GLY A 26 -24.32 -20.11 -7.36
N ARG A 27 -23.94 -21.31 -7.85
CA ARG A 27 -23.97 -21.76 -9.24
C ARG A 27 -25.20 -21.30 -10.04
N GLU A 28 -24.97 -20.90 -11.29
CA GLU A 28 -25.72 -21.44 -12.43
C GLU A 28 -24.86 -21.51 -13.71
N LYS A 29 -25.11 -22.54 -14.54
CA LYS A 29 -24.25 -23.03 -15.63
C LYS A 29 -24.61 -22.40 -17.01
N ARG A 30 -23.55 -22.25 -17.82
CA ARG A 30 -23.45 -22.33 -19.30
C ARG A 30 -24.22 -21.31 -20.16
N ALA A 31 -23.47 -20.55 -20.96
CA ALA A 31 -23.30 -20.81 -22.40
C ALA A 31 -22.16 -19.96 -22.99
N SER A 32 -21.28 -20.60 -23.75
CA SER A 32 -20.28 -19.95 -24.60
C SER A 32 -20.97 -19.24 -25.77
N LYS A 33 -20.65 -17.96 -25.99
CA LYS A 33 -20.79 -17.29 -27.28
C LYS A 33 -19.70 -16.24 -27.44
N LEU A 34 -18.75 -16.54 -28.32
CA LEU A 34 -17.75 -15.62 -28.83
C LEU A 34 -18.44 -14.53 -29.67
N ILE A 35 -18.48 -13.28 -29.21
CA ILE A 35 -18.84 -12.12 -30.03
C ILE A 35 -17.86 -10.97 -29.78
N LYS A 36 -17.21 -10.59 -30.88
CA LYS A 36 -16.38 -9.43 -31.22
C LYS A 36 -16.44 -8.21 -30.28
N ALA A 37 -15.24 -7.69 -30.03
CA ALA A 37 -14.94 -6.38 -29.47
C ALA A 37 -15.83 -5.26 -30.02
N THR A 38 -16.47 -4.56 -29.10
CA THR A 38 -16.82 -3.14 -29.23
C THR A 38 -16.53 -2.54 -27.87
N ILE A 39 -15.41 -1.84 -27.76
CA ILE A 39 -15.04 -1.06 -26.58
C ILE A 39 -16.01 0.12 -26.55
N GLN A 40 -17.18 -0.09 -25.96
CA GLN A 40 -17.96 1.01 -25.40
C GLN A 40 -17.29 1.33 -24.06
N SER A 41 -16.43 2.35 -24.12
CA SER A 41 -15.97 3.09 -22.96
C SER A 41 -17.20 3.77 -22.34
N ASP A 42 -18.01 3.00 -21.62
CA ASP A 42 -18.96 3.57 -20.69
C ASP A 42 -18.14 4.32 -19.65
N SER A 43 -18.32 5.63 -19.67
CA SER A 43 -17.80 6.56 -18.70
C SER A 43 -18.25 6.12 -17.32
N VAL A 44 -17.42 5.30 -16.66
CA VAL A 44 -17.46 5.12 -15.23
C VAL A 44 -17.30 6.53 -14.67
N LYS A 45 -18.39 7.05 -14.10
CA LYS A 45 -18.34 8.22 -13.23
C LYS A 45 -17.25 7.93 -12.21
N ARG A 46 -16.05 8.48 -12.44
CA ARG A 46 -14.96 8.52 -11.46
C ARG A 46 -15.58 9.13 -10.22
N GLY A 47 -15.84 8.31 -9.22
CA GLY A 47 -16.18 8.82 -7.90
C GLY A 47 -15.03 9.76 -7.54
N THR A 48 -15.31 11.06 -7.52
CA THR A 48 -14.37 12.09 -7.16
C THR A 48 -13.90 11.76 -5.75
N THR A 49 -12.73 11.13 -5.58
CA THR A 49 -11.92 11.50 -4.41
C THR A 49 -11.76 13.00 -4.55
N SER A 50 -12.36 13.72 -3.61
CA SER A 50 -12.28 15.17 -3.48
C SER A 50 -10.90 15.65 -3.96
N ALA A 51 -10.86 16.38 -5.07
CA ALA A 51 -9.64 16.97 -5.64
C ALA A 51 -8.97 18.00 -4.70
N ALA A 52 -9.52 18.23 -3.51
CA ALA A 52 -8.96 19.14 -2.53
C ALA A 52 -7.77 18.50 -1.82
N SER A 53 -6.67 19.24 -1.77
CA SER A 53 -5.48 18.85 -1.04
C SER A 53 -5.73 18.80 0.47
N PHE A 54 -5.10 17.85 1.14
CA PHE A 54 -5.01 17.73 2.58
C PHE A 54 -3.71 18.33 3.14
N ILE A 55 -2.76 18.76 2.30
CA ILE A 55 -1.54 19.43 2.77
C ILE A 55 -1.91 20.65 3.63
N GLY A 56 -1.30 20.74 4.82
CA GLY A 56 -1.56 21.78 5.80
C GLY A 56 -2.79 21.55 6.67
N LYS A 57 -3.59 20.52 6.38
CA LYS A 57 -4.75 20.11 7.20
C LYS A 57 -4.31 19.21 8.34
N THR A 58 -5.11 19.20 9.39
CA THR A 58 -4.91 18.31 10.53
C THR A 58 -5.93 17.16 10.53
N THR A 59 -5.58 16.03 11.14
CA THR A 59 -6.42 14.81 11.13
C THR A 59 -7.76 14.94 11.85
N ASP A 60 -7.94 15.99 12.67
CA ASP A 60 -9.19 16.38 13.33
C ASP A 60 -10.06 17.32 12.49
N GLN A 61 -9.57 17.84 11.35
CA GLN A 61 -10.38 18.65 10.43
C GLN A 61 -11.44 17.80 9.74
N SER A 62 -12.59 18.44 9.46
CA SER A 62 -13.80 17.74 8.99
C SER A 62 -13.64 17.01 7.66
N GLU A 63 -12.77 17.50 6.77
CA GLU A 63 -12.53 16.89 5.47
C GLU A 63 -11.69 15.63 5.57
N VAL A 64 -10.74 15.59 6.52
CA VAL A 64 -9.87 14.42 6.74
C VAL A 64 -10.58 13.39 7.61
N SER A 65 -11.21 13.83 8.71
CA SER A 65 -11.87 12.95 9.69
C SER A 65 -13.07 12.16 9.15
N LYS A 66 -13.63 12.56 8.01
CA LYS A 66 -14.71 11.83 7.31
C LYS A 66 -14.21 10.76 6.35
N MET A 67 -12.91 10.74 6.06
CA MET A 67 -12.31 9.72 5.18
C MET A 67 -12.19 8.40 5.91
N HIS A 68 -12.26 7.31 5.16
CA HIS A 68 -11.93 5.99 5.68
C HIS A 68 -10.41 5.80 5.67
N THR A 69 -9.85 5.35 6.80
CA THR A 69 -8.43 4.99 6.90
C THR A 69 -8.24 3.56 6.44
N CYS A 70 -7.57 3.38 5.30
CA CYS A 70 -7.22 2.08 4.74
C CYS A 70 -6.00 1.46 5.43
N LEU A 71 -5.03 2.31 5.78
CA LEU A 71 -3.75 1.92 6.37
C LEU A 71 -3.21 3.05 7.23
N GLY A 72 -2.52 2.70 8.31
CA GLY A 72 -1.74 3.61 9.13
C GLY A 72 -0.48 2.92 9.62
N ALA A 73 0.67 3.57 9.50
CA ALA A 73 1.95 3.03 9.95
C ALA A 73 2.85 4.16 10.48
N MET A 74 3.49 3.93 11.63
CA MET A 74 4.56 4.83 12.07
C MET A 74 5.77 4.72 11.14
N LEU A 75 6.39 5.85 10.86
CA LEU A 75 7.61 5.93 10.06
C LEU A 75 8.83 5.94 10.99
N ALA A 76 9.93 5.34 10.53
CA ALA A 76 11.14 5.26 11.31
C ALA A 76 11.78 6.64 11.40
N THR A 77 11.77 7.22 12.60
CA THR A 77 12.37 8.52 12.88
C THR A 77 13.88 8.33 13.06
N GLY A 78 14.61 8.12 11.95
CA GLY A 78 16.07 7.95 12.01
C GLY A 78 16.78 9.22 12.47
N VAL A 79 16.44 10.35 11.84
CA VAL A 79 17.19 11.63 11.99
C VAL A 79 16.34 12.74 12.61
N SER A 80 15.01 12.69 12.44
CA SER A 80 14.11 13.71 12.98
C SER A 80 13.68 13.39 14.41
N LYS A 81 13.60 14.42 15.26
CA LYS A 81 12.98 14.32 16.60
C LYS A 81 11.46 14.25 16.52
N ASP A 82 10.89 14.70 15.41
CA ASP A 82 9.45 14.69 15.21
C ASP A 82 8.97 13.28 14.89
N LYS A 83 7.76 12.94 15.34
CA LYS A 83 7.12 11.66 15.05
C LYS A 83 6.33 11.77 13.76
N TYR A 84 6.55 10.84 12.84
CA TYR A 84 5.83 10.78 11.57
C TYR A 84 5.05 9.49 11.43
N ALA A 85 3.93 9.58 10.72
CA ALA A 85 3.14 8.45 10.28
C ALA A 85 2.88 8.54 8.77
N LEU A 86 2.62 7.38 8.17
CA LEU A 86 2.10 7.21 6.83
C LEU A 86 0.69 6.68 6.96
N SER A 87 -0.27 7.37 6.36
CA SER A 87 -1.67 6.94 6.34
C SER A 87 -2.19 6.89 4.91
N GLN A 88 -3.09 5.96 4.63
CA GLN A 88 -3.83 5.88 3.37
C GLN A 88 -5.30 6.18 3.64
N TYR A 89 -5.84 7.20 2.98
CA TYR A 89 -7.24 7.60 3.09
C TYR A 89 -8.00 7.34 1.80
N SER A 90 -9.25 6.92 1.93
CA SER A 90 -10.18 6.77 0.82
C SER A 90 -11.56 7.28 1.20
N THR A 91 -12.43 7.44 0.20
CA THR A 91 -13.85 7.76 0.43
C THR A 91 -14.68 6.53 0.82
N SER A 92 -14.17 5.31 0.62
CA SER A 92 -14.86 4.06 0.93
C SER A 92 -13.87 2.90 1.13
N VAL A 93 -14.29 1.86 1.85
CA VAL A 93 -13.48 0.65 2.10
C VAL A 93 -13.04 -0.02 0.79
N ASP A 94 -13.91 -0.10 -0.21
CA ASP A 94 -13.62 -0.73 -1.50
C ASP A 94 -12.48 0.00 -2.24
N HIS A 95 -12.47 1.33 -2.19
CA HIS A 95 -11.45 2.15 -2.83
C HIS A 95 -10.04 1.98 -2.24
N CYS A 96 -9.89 1.36 -1.07
CA CYS A 96 -8.58 1.07 -0.49
C CYS A 96 -7.75 0.14 -1.38
N GLN A 97 -8.41 -0.81 -2.05
CA GLN A 97 -7.75 -1.81 -2.90
C GLN A 97 -8.18 -1.72 -4.37
N ARG A 98 -9.33 -1.10 -4.66
CA ARG A 98 -9.93 -1.04 -6.00
C ARG A 98 -10.51 0.34 -6.31
N GLY A 99 -9.71 1.38 -6.13
CA GLY A 99 -10.15 2.73 -6.44
C GLY A 99 -9.16 3.80 -6.07
N GLN A 100 -9.68 5.03 -6.00
CA GLN A 100 -8.89 6.22 -5.70
C GLN A 100 -8.68 6.33 -4.18
N SER A 101 -7.43 6.53 -3.79
CA SER A 101 -7.04 6.81 -2.41
C SER A 101 -5.85 7.76 -2.38
N LYS A 102 -5.50 8.25 -1.20
CA LYS A 102 -4.42 9.21 -1.00
C LYS A 102 -3.51 8.71 0.12
N PHE A 103 -2.24 8.52 -0.17
CA PHE A 103 -1.21 8.35 0.86
C PHE A 103 -0.79 9.72 1.38
N VAL A 104 -0.60 9.86 2.69
CA VAL A 104 -0.18 11.12 3.31
C VAL A 104 0.97 10.90 4.29
N ILE A 105 1.86 11.88 4.37
CA ILE A 105 2.85 11.98 5.44
C ILE A 105 2.24 12.85 6.54
N GLU A 106 2.20 12.31 7.75
CA GLU A 106 1.56 12.92 8.91
C GLU A 106 2.62 13.22 9.97
N ARG A 107 2.86 14.49 10.28
CA ARG A 107 3.70 14.90 11.41
C ARG A 107 2.87 15.08 12.66
N PHE A 108 3.27 14.42 13.74
CA PHE A 108 2.61 14.55 15.04
C PHE A 108 2.62 16.01 15.52
N LEU A 109 1.46 16.53 15.93
CA LEU A 109 1.35 17.86 16.51
C LEU A 109 1.15 17.80 18.02
N ARG A 110 0.12 17.09 18.47
CA ARG A 110 -0.33 17.11 19.87
C ARG A 110 -1.24 15.93 20.18
N HIS A 111 -1.52 15.74 21.46
CA HIS A 111 -2.67 14.99 21.92
C HIS A 111 -3.80 15.95 22.31
N GLU A 112 -5.04 15.59 22.00
CA GLU A 112 -6.23 16.24 22.55
C GLU A 112 -6.48 15.84 24.01
N PRO A 113 -7.32 16.56 24.76
CA PRO A 113 -7.67 16.22 26.14
C PRO A 113 -8.27 14.81 26.31
N ASN A 114 -8.88 14.26 25.26
CA ASN A 114 -9.42 12.89 25.22
C ASN A 114 -8.35 11.82 24.93
N GLY A 115 -7.08 12.20 24.80
CA GLY A 115 -5.96 11.31 24.47
C GLY A 115 -5.76 11.02 22.98
N LYS A 116 -6.61 11.55 22.08
CA LYS A 116 -6.47 11.36 20.63
C LYS A 116 -5.29 12.14 20.09
N SER A 117 -4.46 11.48 19.29
CA SER A 117 -3.35 12.13 18.58
C SER A 117 -3.84 12.92 17.36
N VAL A 118 -3.36 14.15 17.23
CA VAL A 118 -3.59 15.02 16.07
C VAL A 118 -2.29 15.17 15.30
N PHE A 119 -2.38 14.98 14.00
CA PHE A 119 -1.25 15.10 13.08
C PHE A 119 -1.52 16.19 12.04
N LEU A 120 -0.45 16.84 11.58
CA LEU A 120 -0.43 17.72 10.42
C LEU A 120 -0.08 16.90 9.18
N ILE A 121 -0.87 17.01 8.11
CA ILE A 121 -0.53 16.42 6.83
C ILE A 121 0.45 17.36 6.12
N VAL A 122 1.67 16.88 5.90
CA VAL A 122 2.77 17.68 5.33
C VAL A 122 3.00 17.39 3.84
N ASP A 123 2.60 16.20 3.40
CA ASP A 123 2.59 15.84 1.99
C ASP A 123 1.53 14.79 1.68
N GLU A 124 1.23 14.65 0.40
CA GLU A 124 0.26 13.68 -0.09
C GLU A 124 0.61 13.16 -1.48
N LEU A 125 0.15 11.93 -1.74
CA LEU A 125 0.26 11.27 -3.03
C LEU A 125 -1.08 10.63 -3.38
N ASP A 126 -1.72 11.13 -4.44
CA ASP A 126 -2.93 10.54 -5.00
C ASP A 126 -2.58 9.28 -5.81
N VAL A 127 -3.30 8.19 -5.53
CA VAL A 127 -3.07 6.89 -6.15
C VAL A 127 -4.38 6.24 -6.59
N VAL A 128 -4.28 5.30 -7.53
CA VAL A 128 -5.41 4.49 -7.99
C VAL A 128 -5.03 3.02 -7.88
N ALA A 129 -5.58 2.33 -6.89
CA ALA A 129 -5.37 0.91 -6.69
C ALA A 129 -6.32 0.09 -7.58
N ASP A 130 -5.83 -1.06 -8.01
CA ASP A 130 -6.60 -2.01 -8.81
C ASP A 130 -6.08 -3.42 -8.52
N TYR A 131 -6.28 -3.88 -7.28
CA TYR A 131 -5.76 -5.16 -6.81
C TYR A 131 -6.25 -6.33 -7.69
N PRO A 132 -5.36 -7.25 -8.12
CA PRO A 132 -3.92 -7.32 -7.77
C PRO A 132 -2.97 -6.59 -8.73
N ARG A 133 -3.51 -5.97 -9.80
CA ARG A 133 -2.74 -5.31 -10.88
C ARG A 133 -1.89 -4.15 -10.39
N ILE A 134 -2.44 -3.31 -9.53
CA ILE A 134 -1.77 -2.13 -8.96
C ILE A 134 -1.98 -2.14 -7.45
N CYS A 135 -0.91 -2.48 -6.73
CA CYS A 135 -0.87 -2.52 -5.27
C CYS A 135 0.14 -1.48 -4.77
N TYR A 136 -0.15 -0.88 -3.61
CA TYR A 136 0.74 0.06 -2.95
C TYR A 136 1.08 -0.45 -1.56
N ARG A 137 2.37 -0.41 -1.19
CA ARG A 137 2.77 -0.76 0.17
C ARG A 137 4.04 -0.06 0.62
N LYS A 138 4.11 0.16 1.93
CA LYS A 138 5.32 0.62 2.61
C LYS A 138 6.31 -0.54 2.73
N PHE A 139 7.56 -0.30 2.35
CA PHE A 139 8.70 -1.16 2.59
C PHE A 139 9.83 -0.40 3.28
N GLN A 140 10.62 -1.09 4.08
CA GLN A 140 11.92 -0.59 4.53
C GLN A 140 13.02 -1.19 3.67
N LEU A 141 13.74 -0.34 2.93
CA LEU A 141 14.71 -0.78 1.93
C LEU A 141 16.03 -0.03 2.10
N ALA A 142 17.13 -0.67 1.72
CA ALA A 142 18.47 -0.10 1.75
C ALA A 142 18.96 0.20 0.32
N ILE A 143 18.27 1.12 -0.38
CA ILE A 143 18.55 1.44 -1.80
C ILE A 143 19.67 2.48 -1.92
N GLU A 144 19.65 3.51 -1.09
CA GLU A 144 20.57 4.63 -1.14
C GLU A 144 21.71 4.43 -0.13
N ASN A 145 22.93 4.20 -0.61
CA ASN A 145 24.13 4.02 0.21
C ASN A 145 24.03 2.90 1.27
N ASN A 146 23.21 1.88 1.02
CA ASN A 146 22.90 0.80 1.96
C ASN A 146 22.30 1.26 3.31
N THR A 147 21.80 2.50 3.38
CA THR A 147 21.08 2.99 4.55
C THR A 147 19.61 2.61 4.44
N GLN A 148 19.07 1.99 5.49
CA GLN A 148 17.66 1.63 5.55
C GLN A 148 16.79 2.90 5.57
N GLY A 149 15.83 2.98 4.66
CA GLY A 149 14.84 4.05 4.59
C GLY A 149 13.44 3.51 4.36
N ASP A 150 12.43 4.34 4.62
CA ASP A 150 11.03 4.00 4.32
C ASP A 150 10.68 4.40 2.88
N TYR A 151 10.04 3.49 2.15
CA TYR A 151 9.63 3.66 0.76
C TYR A 151 8.18 3.25 0.58
N LEU A 152 7.43 3.98 -0.23
CA LEU A 152 6.17 3.53 -0.78
C LEU A 152 6.43 2.92 -2.15
N VAL A 153 5.91 1.73 -2.40
CA VAL A 153 6.16 0.98 -3.63
C VAL A 153 4.85 0.61 -4.30
N GLU A 154 4.78 0.84 -5.61
CA GLU A 154 3.74 0.33 -6.50
C GLU A 154 4.22 -0.97 -7.15
N PHE A 155 3.45 -2.05 -7.04
CA PHE A 155 3.81 -3.36 -7.58
C PHE A 155 2.59 -4.19 -8.01
N TYR A 156 2.86 -5.21 -8.83
CA TYR A 156 1.90 -6.25 -9.15
C TYR A 156 1.97 -7.38 -8.12
N ASP A 157 0.84 -7.73 -7.49
CA ASP A 157 0.78 -8.83 -6.55
C ASP A 157 0.48 -10.14 -7.27
N THR A 158 1.37 -11.11 -7.12
CA THR A 158 1.22 -12.47 -7.67
C THR A 158 0.86 -13.50 -6.60
N ASN A 159 0.65 -13.06 -5.36
CA ASN A 159 0.61 -13.92 -4.17
C ASN A 159 1.86 -14.81 -4.03
N ALA A 160 2.98 -14.42 -4.62
CA ALA A 160 4.26 -15.09 -4.46
C ALA A 160 5.00 -14.54 -3.23
N GLU A 161 5.90 -15.35 -2.66
CA GLU A 161 6.81 -14.95 -1.58
C GLU A 161 7.66 -13.74 -1.98
N ILE A 162 8.08 -13.68 -3.25
CA ILE A 162 8.96 -12.62 -3.75
C ILE A 162 8.22 -11.80 -4.82
N ILE A 163 8.09 -10.51 -4.57
CA ILE A 163 7.61 -9.51 -5.51
C ILE A 163 8.77 -9.09 -6.41
N THR A 164 8.62 -9.31 -7.70
CA THR A 164 9.60 -8.94 -8.74
C THR A 164 9.07 -7.84 -9.67
N GLN A 165 7.76 -7.67 -9.74
CA GLN A 165 7.09 -6.74 -10.64
C GLN A 165 6.81 -5.41 -9.93
N VAL A 166 7.88 -4.65 -9.67
CA VAL A 166 7.80 -3.30 -9.13
C VAL A 166 7.67 -2.29 -10.27
N ASN A 167 6.67 -1.41 -10.19
CA ASN A 167 6.36 -0.40 -11.20
C ASN A 167 7.01 0.95 -10.84
N LYS A 168 6.73 1.45 -9.63
CA LYS A 168 7.18 2.75 -9.13
C LYS A 168 7.61 2.66 -7.68
N ILE A 169 8.45 3.60 -7.27
CA ILE A 169 8.96 3.70 -5.91
C ILE A 169 9.12 5.16 -5.52
N TRP A 170 8.62 5.51 -4.35
CA TRP A 170 8.78 6.81 -3.73
C TRP A 170 9.54 6.65 -2.43
N ARG A 171 10.67 7.35 -2.30
CA ARG A 171 11.33 7.56 -1.02
C ARG A 171 10.45 8.46 -0.16
N ILE A 172 10.27 8.08 1.11
CA ILE A 172 9.61 8.94 2.09
C ILE A 172 10.70 9.76 2.79
N ASP A 173 10.93 10.97 2.30
CA ASP A 173 11.96 11.89 2.78
C ASP A 173 11.41 12.72 3.94
N LEU A 174 11.72 12.31 5.17
CA LEU A 174 11.22 12.96 6.39
C LEU A 174 11.94 14.28 6.72
N GLU A 175 13.12 14.52 6.16
CA GLU A 175 13.80 15.82 6.33
C GLU A 175 13.13 16.89 5.47
N LYS A 176 12.70 16.51 4.26
CA LYS A 176 11.97 17.39 3.35
C LYS A 176 10.46 17.34 3.52
N GLU A 177 9.97 16.38 4.31
CA GLU A 177 8.55 16.08 4.44
C GLU A 177 7.88 15.81 3.08
N LYS A 178 8.47 14.95 2.25
CA LYS A 178 8.01 14.70 0.87
C LYS A 178 8.07 13.24 0.44
N PHE A 179 7.13 12.84 -0.41
CA PHE A 179 7.28 11.70 -1.30
C PHE A 179 8.18 12.11 -2.48
N VAL A 180 9.30 11.43 -2.64
CA VAL A 180 10.26 11.68 -3.73
C VAL A 180 10.31 10.43 -4.61
N GLU A 181 9.75 10.51 -5.82
CA GLU A 181 9.88 9.41 -6.78
C GLU A 181 11.35 9.21 -7.14
N ILE A 182 11.83 7.96 -7.05
CA ILE A 182 13.21 7.61 -7.37
C ILE A 182 13.27 6.62 -8.53
N ALA A 183 14.43 6.55 -9.19
CA ALA A 183 14.67 5.55 -10.20
C ALA A 183 14.66 4.15 -9.59
N LYS A 184 13.85 3.25 -10.15
CA LYS A 184 13.78 1.85 -9.73
C LYS A 184 15.12 1.13 -9.97
N PRO A 185 15.71 0.47 -8.95
CA PRO A 185 16.87 -0.40 -9.15
C PRO A 185 16.52 -1.58 -10.07
N LYS A 186 17.40 -1.88 -11.04
CA LYS A 186 17.11 -2.88 -12.09
C LYS A 186 16.75 -4.28 -11.57
N ASN A 187 17.32 -4.67 -10.43
CA ASN A 187 17.18 -6.00 -9.84
C ASN A 187 16.48 -5.94 -8.46
N LEU A 188 15.62 -4.95 -8.23
CA LEU A 188 14.88 -4.86 -6.98
C LEU A 188 13.94 -6.07 -6.84
N THR A 189 14.06 -6.77 -5.72
CA THR A 189 13.14 -7.82 -5.29
C THR A 189 12.69 -7.50 -3.89
N LEU A 190 11.43 -7.78 -3.57
CA LEU A 190 10.84 -7.48 -2.27
C LEU A 190 10.22 -8.75 -1.71
N MET A 191 10.42 -9.00 -0.43
CA MET A 191 9.68 -10.03 0.28
C MET A 191 8.22 -9.58 0.41
N ASN A 192 7.27 -10.42 0.03
CA ASN A 192 5.85 -10.14 0.14
C ASN A 192 5.40 -10.31 1.61
N PRO A 193 5.02 -9.24 2.31
CA PRO A 193 4.61 -9.34 3.72
C PRO A 193 3.29 -10.10 3.92
N ASP A 194 2.47 -10.26 2.88
CA ASP A 194 1.20 -11.00 2.95
C ASP A 194 1.34 -12.46 2.49
N TYR A 195 2.52 -12.88 2.06
CA TYR A 195 2.72 -14.28 1.69
C TYR A 195 2.65 -15.15 2.93
N VAL A 196 1.77 -16.14 2.88
CA VAL A 196 1.64 -17.20 3.88
C VAL A 196 1.67 -18.50 3.10
N GLU A 197 2.67 -19.34 3.39
CA GLU A 197 2.72 -20.69 2.86
C GLU A 197 1.52 -21.47 3.41
N SER A 198 0.70 -22.03 2.52
CA SER A 198 -0.41 -22.88 2.93
C SER A 198 0.14 -24.27 3.23
N ASP A 199 0.12 -24.67 4.51
CA ASP A 199 0.41 -26.04 4.97
C ASP A 199 -0.71 -27.01 4.54
N GLU A 200 -1.04 -27.09 3.25
CA GLU A 200 -1.83 -28.20 2.75
C GLU A 200 -0.94 -29.44 2.72
N ASP A 201 -0.92 -30.10 3.88
CA ASP A 201 -0.31 -31.38 4.13
C ASP A 201 -0.87 -32.41 3.12
N SER A 202 -0.10 -32.70 2.08
CA SER A 202 -0.45 -33.68 1.03
C SER A 202 -0.60 -35.13 1.55
N THR A 203 -0.45 -35.34 2.86
CA THR A 203 -0.51 -36.65 3.52
C THR A 203 -1.94 -37.14 3.83
N PHE A 204 -2.99 -36.32 3.66
CA PHE A 204 -4.39 -36.76 3.81
C PHE A 204 -5.07 -37.14 2.48
N THR A 205 -4.35 -37.79 1.56
CA THR A 205 -4.97 -38.57 0.48
C THR A 205 -4.31 -39.93 0.33
N SER A 206 -4.61 -40.85 1.24
CA SER A 206 -4.80 -42.26 0.91
C SER A 206 -5.21 -43.05 2.14
N SER A 207 -6.49 -43.41 2.20
CA SER A 207 -6.87 -44.71 2.72
C SER A 207 -8.01 -45.23 1.84
N PRO A 208 -7.88 -46.45 1.28
CA PRO A 208 -8.82 -47.05 0.34
C PRO A 208 -10.17 -47.41 0.98
#